data_AF-A0A1Y3TRP2-F1
#
_entry.id   AF-A0A1Y3TRP2-F1
#
_cell.length_a   1.000
_cell.length_b   1.000
_cell.length_c   1.000
_cell.angle_alpha   90.00
_cell.angle_beta   90.00
_cell.angle_gamma   90.00
#
_symmetry.space_group_name_H-M   'P 1'
#
loop_
_entity.id
_entity.type
_entity.pdbx_description
1 polymer ?
#
loop_
_entity_poly.entity_id
_entity_poly.type
_entity_poly.pdbx_seq_one_letter_code
_entity_poly.pdbx_strand_id
1 'polypeptide(L)'
;MCRILSKGRSFLMDILTEIEQNLVESGSLFEAEQIILKGVLELGQVIMQNFLESLDQSLKSQAPANYQVINKQPRTLNFIFGPVTFQRRYYQAGTKKREFYLDQQLKIKPRRRLS
;
A
#
# COMPACT_ATOMS: atom_id res chain seq x y z
N MET A 1 19.65 1.02 7.40
CA MET A 1 18.50 1.13 8.33
C MET A 1 17.27 1.53 7.54
N CYS A 2 16.22 0.71 7.56
CA CYS A 2 15.10 0.77 6.62
C CYS A 2 14.12 1.92 6.98
N ARG A 3 14.27 3.09 6.36
CA ARG A 3 13.42 4.29 6.57
C ARG A 3 11.91 4.08 6.32
N ILE A 4 11.53 3.01 5.61
CA ILE A 4 10.13 2.68 5.31
C ILE A 4 9.46 2.04 6.53
N LEU A 5 10.17 1.14 7.23
CA LEU A 5 9.66 0.49 8.45
C LEU A 5 9.46 1.49 9.60
N SER A 6 10.29 2.55 9.68
CA SER A 6 10.10 3.59 10.70
C SER A 6 8.87 4.47 10.42
N LYS A 7 8.56 4.74 9.15
CA LYS A 7 7.41 5.58 8.77
C LYS A 7 6.09 4.84 8.96
N GLY A 8 6.04 3.55 8.62
CA GLY A 8 4.88 2.69 8.87
C GLY A 8 4.60 2.51 10.36
N ARG A 9 5.63 2.29 11.19
CA ARG A 9 5.43 2.16 12.65
C ARG A 9 4.90 3.43 13.32
N SER A 10 5.36 4.60 12.90
CA SER A 10 4.82 5.87 13.42
C SER A 10 3.32 5.99 13.13
N PHE A 11 2.94 5.77 11.87
CA PHE A 11 1.56 5.94 11.43
C PHE A 11 0.58 4.94 12.07
N LEU A 12 1.04 3.73 12.38
CA LEU A 12 0.24 2.74 13.12
C LEU A 12 -0.10 3.23 14.54
N MET A 13 0.86 3.84 15.23
CA MET A 13 0.64 4.37 16.57
C MET A 13 -0.26 5.61 16.53
N ASP A 14 -0.17 6.41 15.47
CA ASP A 14 -1.04 7.57 15.24
C ASP A 14 -2.51 7.12 15.11
N ILE A 15 -2.80 6.07 14.32
CA ILE A 15 -4.16 5.51 14.18
C ILE A 15 -4.68 4.99 15.51
N LEU A 16 -3.87 4.25 16.28
CA LEU A 16 -4.30 3.73 17.58
C LEU A 16 -4.62 4.88 18.55
N THR A 17 -3.80 5.92 18.53
CA THR A 17 -4.02 7.12 19.36
C THR A 17 -5.30 7.85 18.96
N GLU A 18 -5.59 7.96 17.66
CA GLU A 18 -6.83 8.55 17.15
C GLU A 18 -8.06 7.71 17.55
N ILE A 19 -7.98 6.38 17.49
CA ILE A 19 -9.05 5.50 17.97
C ILE A 19 -9.31 5.74 19.46
N GLU A 20 -8.27 5.75 20.29
CA GLU A 20 -8.39 5.95 21.74
C GLU A 20 -9.04 7.31 22.07
N GLN A 21 -8.62 8.38 21.39
CA GLN A 21 -9.19 9.72 21.58
C GLN A 21 -10.67 9.76 21.20
N ASN A 22 -11.04 9.23 20.04
CA ASN A 22 -12.42 9.22 19.58
C ASN A 22 -13.32 8.34 20.47
N LEU A 23 -12.79 7.25 21.04
CA LEU A 23 -13.55 6.40 21.94
C LEU A 23 -13.93 7.12 23.25
N VAL A 24 -13.06 7.97 23.79
CA VAL A 24 -13.36 8.78 24.98
C VAL A 24 -14.51 9.75 24.73
N GLU A 25 -14.64 10.23 23.49
CA GLU A 25 -15.69 11.17 23.08
C GLU A 25 -17.00 10.48 22.64
N SER A 26 -17.01 9.15 22.54
CA SER A 26 -18.20 8.40 22.10
C SER A 26 -19.38 8.56 23.08
N GLY A 27 -20.56 8.88 22.54
CA GLY A 27 -21.80 9.02 23.31
C GLY A 27 -22.60 7.73 23.40
N SER A 28 -22.23 6.69 22.65
CA SER A 28 -22.93 5.40 22.63
C SER A 28 -22.02 4.23 22.23
N LEU A 29 -22.45 3.02 22.58
CA LEU A 29 -21.77 1.78 22.15
C LEU A 29 -21.74 1.61 20.63
N PHE A 30 -22.79 2.08 19.94
CA PHE A 30 -22.84 2.02 18.48
C PHE A 30 -21.79 2.93 17.84
N GLU A 31 -21.63 4.16 18.36
CA GLU A 31 -20.56 5.06 17.92
C GLU A 31 -19.17 4.48 18.21
N ALA A 32 -18.98 3.91 19.40
CA ALA A 32 -17.73 3.25 19.76
C ALA A 32 -17.38 2.10 18.79
N GLU A 33 -18.37 1.28 18.41
CA GLU A 33 -18.21 0.22 17.40
C GLU A 33 -17.82 0.80 16.03
N GLN A 34 -18.45 1.89 15.59
CA GLN A 34 -18.12 2.54 14.33
C GLN A 34 -16.70 3.12 14.32
N ILE A 35 -16.27 3.72 15.43
CA ILE A 35 -14.91 4.24 15.61
C ILE A 35 -13.88 3.11 15.49
N ILE A 36 -14.10 2.00 16.21
CA ILE A 36 -13.22 0.83 16.14
C ILE A 36 -13.19 0.26 14.73
N LEU A 37 -14.34 0.07 14.09
CA LEU A 37 -14.43 -0.47 12.74
C LEU A 37 -13.64 0.41 11.76
N LYS A 38 -13.87 1.72 11.77
CA LYS A 38 -13.15 2.67 10.91
C LYS A 38 -11.63 2.54 11.11
N GLY A 39 -11.18 2.55 12.36
CA GLY A 39 -9.77 2.41 12.69
C GLY A 39 -9.16 1.08 12.20
N VAL A 40 -9.89 -0.03 12.30
CA VAL A 40 -9.45 -1.34 11.78
C VAL A 40 -9.33 -1.32 10.25
N LEU A 41 -10.26 -0.66 9.54
CA LEU A 41 -10.18 -0.54 8.08
C LEU A 41 -8.96 0.29 7.66
N GLU A 42 -8.71 1.42 8.34
CA GLU A 42 -7.54 2.28 8.09
C GLU A 42 -6.22 1.55 8.39
N LEU A 43 -6.18 0.80 9.49
CA LEU A 43 -5.06 -0.07 9.83
C LEU A 43 -4.79 -1.10 8.71
N GLY A 44 -5.85 -1.71 8.18
CA GLY A 44 -5.77 -2.62 7.03
C GLY A 44 -5.15 -1.96 5.80
N GLN A 45 -5.54 -0.71 5.49
CA GLN A 45 -4.98 0.04 4.37
C GLN A 45 -3.47 0.27 4.52
N VAL A 46 -3.03 0.67 5.72
CA VAL A 46 -1.61 0.95 6.02
C VAL A 46 -0.76 -0.31 5.96
N ILE A 47 -1.24 -1.41 6.56
CA ILE A 47 -0.55 -2.70 6.53
C ILE A 47 -0.39 -3.15 5.07
N MET A 48 -1.45 -3.09 4.28
CA MET A 48 -1.43 -3.49 2.88
C MET A 48 -0.49 -2.60 2.05
N GLN A 49 -0.50 -1.28 2.26
CA GLN A 49 0.43 -0.37 1.59
C GLN A 49 1.89 -0.75 1.90
N ASN A 50 2.21 -0.90 3.19
CA ASN A 50 3.57 -1.23 3.63
C ASN A 50 4.03 -2.59 3.10
N PHE A 51 3.13 -3.57 3.06
CA PHE A 51 3.38 -4.87 2.46
C PHE A 51 3.73 -4.74 0.97
N LEU A 52 2.91 -4.04 0.19
CA LEU A 52 3.11 -3.89 -1.26
C LEU A 52 4.40 -3.13 -1.60
N GLU A 53 4.74 -2.08 -0.86
CA GLU A 53 5.97 -1.32 -1.06
C GLU A 53 7.22 -2.10 -0.61
N SER A 54 7.11 -2.88 0.46
CA SER A 54 8.19 -3.78 0.90
C SER A 54 8.42 -4.92 -0.08
N LEU A 55 7.34 -5.44 -0.67
CA LEU A 55 7.41 -6.44 -1.73
C LEU A 55 8.04 -5.85 -3.00
N ASP A 56 7.68 -4.63 -3.42
CA ASP A 56 8.37 -3.94 -4.52
C ASP A 56 9.88 -3.80 -4.25
N GLN A 57 10.24 -3.48 -3.00
CA GLN A 57 11.64 -3.36 -2.56
C GLN A 57 12.40 -4.68 -2.64
N SER A 58 11.82 -5.79 -2.17
CA SER A 58 12.46 -7.10 -2.22
C SER A 58 12.56 -7.64 -3.64
N LEU A 59 11.56 -7.37 -4.48
CA LEU A 59 11.56 -7.78 -5.88
C LEU A 59 12.63 -7.07 -6.71
N LYS A 60 13.12 -5.88 -6.30
CA LYS A 60 14.20 -5.19 -7.01
C LYS A 60 15.46 -6.05 -7.13
N SER A 61 15.85 -6.77 -6.08
CA SER A 61 17.04 -7.63 -6.12
C SER A 61 16.82 -8.94 -6.90
N GLN A 62 15.56 -9.27 -7.20
CA GLN A 62 15.18 -10.48 -7.95
C GLN A 62 14.88 -10.17 -9.42
N ALA A 63 14.84 -8.89 -9.79
CA ALA A 63 14.59 -8.47 -11.16
C ALA A 63 15.71 -8.96 -12.09
N PRO A 64 15.39 -9.43 -13.30
CA PRO A 64 16.39 -9.90 -14.26
C PRO A 64 17.42 -8.80 -14.59
N ALA A 65 18.67 -9.18 -14.90
CA ALA A 65 19.78 -8.24 -15.10
C ALA A 65 19.54 -7.21 -16.24
N ASN A 66 18.67 -7.53 -17.20
CA ASN A 66 18.29 -6.65 -18.30
C ASN A 66 17.16 -5.66 -17.96
N TYR A 67 16.75 -5.57 -16.69
CA TYR A 67 15.71 -4.66 -16.23
C TYR A 67 16.34 -3.38 -15.68
N GLN A 68 16.00 -2.24 -16.28
CA GLN A 68 16.41 -0.93 -15.78
C GLN A 68 15.21 -0.21 -15.16
N VAL A 69 15.38 0.32 -13.95
CA VAL A 69 14.35 1.12 -13.28
C VAL A 69 14.30 2.50 -13.93
N ILE A 70 13.16 2.86 -14.52
CA ILE A 70 12.93 4.19 -15.10
C ILE A 70 12.51 5.17 -14.00
N ASN A 71 11.44 4.83 -13.27
CA ASN A 71 10.88 5.65 -12.20
C ASN A 71 10.02 4.79 -11.24
N LYS A 72 9.41 5.45 -10.25
CA LYS A 72 8.31 4.89 -9.46
C LYS A 72 6.99 5.52 -9.89
N GLN A 73 5.94 4.72 -9.94
CA GLN A 73 4.59 5.20 -10.25
C GLN A 73 3.59 4.71 -9.20
N PRO A 74 2.66 5.58 -8.76
CA PRO A 74 1.59 5.18 -7.86
C PRO A 74 0.62 4.23 -8.57
N ARG A 75 -0.04 3.39 -7.78
CA ARG A 75 -1.28 2.72 -8.16
C ARG A 75 -2.18 2.58 -6.97
N THR A 76 -3.47 2.77 -7.23
CA THR A 76 -4.55 2.54 -6.28
C THR A 76 -5.28 1.26 -6.66
N LEU A 77 -5.49 0.37 -5.69
CA LEU A 77 -6.33 -0.81 -5.81
C LEU A 77 -7.41 -0.76 -4.73
N ASN A 78 -8.61 -1.23 -5.07
CA ASN A 78 -9.72 -1.29 -4.13
C ASN A 78 -9.67 -2.62 -3.37
N PHE A 79 -9.65 -2.53 -2.04
CA PHE A 79 -9.77 -3.66 -1.13
C PHE A 79 -11.07 -3.55 -0.32
N ILE A 80 -11.42 -4.62 0.40
CA ILE A 80 -12.60 -4.63 1.28
C ILE A 80 -12.54 -3.55 2.37
N PHE A 81 -11.33 -3.16 2.77
CA PHE A 81 -11.07 -2.14 3.77
C PHE A 81 -10.80 -0.76 3.18
N GLY A 82 -11.07 -0.57 1.89
CA GLY A 82 -10.92 0.70 1.19
C GLY A 82 -9.81 0.71 0.13
N PRO A 83 -9.65 1.84 -0.58
CA PRO A 83 -8.63 2.01 -1.60
C PRO A 83 -7.24 2.14 -0.98
N VAL A 84 -6.28 1.37 -1.48
CA VAL A 84 -4.87 1.47 -1.07
C VAL A 84 -4.03 1.97 -2.21
N THR A 85 -3.32 3.07 -1.98
CA THR A 85 -2.36 3.64 -2.93
C THR A 85 -0.94 3.31 -2.51
N PHE A 86 -0.14 2.74 -3.42
CA PHE A 86 1.24 2.35 -3.16
C PHE A 86 2.14 2.73 -4.34
N GLN A 87 3.42 2.94 -4.05
CA GLN A 87 4.44 3.23 -5.06
C GLN A 87 5.11 1.94 -5.53
N ARG A 88 5.23 1.76 -6.85
CA ARG A 88 5.93 0.61 -7.44
C ARG A 88 6.86 1.01 -8.57
N ARG A 89 7.89 0.21 -8.81
CA ARG A 89 8.90 0.49 -9.84
C ARG A 89 8.40 0.16 -11.24
N TYR A 90 8.67 1.09 -12.16
CA TYR A 90 8.48 0.90 -13.59
C TYR A 90 9.80 0.53 -14.24
N TYR A 91 9.81 -0.61 -14.93
CA TYR A 91 11.01 -1.17 -15.53
C TYR A 91 10.97 -1.08 -17.05
N GLN A 92 12.16 -0.87 -17.63
CA GLN A 92 12.45 -1.18 -19.02
C GLN A 92 13.11 -2.55 -19.09
N ALA A 93 12.42 -3.51 -19.70
CA ALA A 93 12.91 -4.86 -19.96
C ALA A 93 13.41 -4.94 -21.41
N GLY A 94 14.73 -4.93 -21.60
CA GLY A 94 15.36 -4.96 -22.92
C GLY A 94 15.03 -3.73 -23.78
N THR A 95 14.92 -3.94 -25.11
CA THR A 95 14.89 -2.83 -26.07
C THR A 95 13.56 -2.07 -26.14
N LYS A 96 12.40 -2.67 -25.82
CA LYS A 96 11.10 -1.96 -25.94
C LYS A 96 10.01 -2.35 -24.93
N LYS A 97 10.15 -3.39 -24.12
CA LYS A 97 9.08 -3.81 -23.22
C LYS A 97 9.16 -3.00 -21.93
N ARG A 98 8.06 -2.35 -21.54
CA ARG A 98 7.98 -1.64 -20.27
C ARG A 98 6.90 -2.26 -19.40
N GLU A 99 7.21 -2.49 -18.15
CA GLU A 99 6.33 -3.25 -17.26
C GLU A 99 6.56 -2.94 -15.79
N PHE A 100 5.57 -3.32 -14.98
CA PHE A 100 5.63 -3.27 -13.54
C PHE A 100 5.83 -4.70 -13.04
N TYR A 101 7.02 -5.02 -12.56
CA TYR A 101 7.36 -6.38 -12.12
C TYR A 101 6.49 -6.83 -10.93
N LEU A 102 6.18 -5.90 -10.01
CA LEU A 102 5.23 -6.13 -8.93
C LEU A 102 3.82 -6.52 -9.44
N ASP A 103 3.32 -5.86 -10.49
CA ASP A 103 1.99 -6.16 -11.03
C ASP A 103 1.94 -7.57 -11.65
N GLN A 104 3.03 -8.01 -12.27
CA GLN A 104 3.12 -9.37 -12.82
C GLN A 104 3.13 -10.43 -11.72
N GLN A 105 3.94 -10.23 -10.68
CA GLN A 105 4.06 -11.17 -9.57
C GLN A 105 2.72 -11.37 -8.86
N LEU A 106 1.97 -10.28 -8.69
CA LEU A 106 0.66 -10.27 -8.05
C LEU A 106 -0.50 -10.56 -9.03
N LYS A 107 -0.20 -10.84 -10.31
CA LYS A 107 -1.19 -11.07 -11.38
C LYS A 107 -2.25 -9.96 -11.46
N ILE A 108 -1.85 -8.72 -11.17
CA ILE A 108 -2.78 -7.60 -11.14
C ILE A 108 -3.14 -7.23 -12.58
N LYS A 109 -4.45 -7.24 -12.88
CA LYS A 109 -4.96 -6.91 -14.22
C LYS A 109 -4.42 -5.54 -14.68
N PRO A 110 -3.96 -5.41 -15.94
CA PRO A 110 -3.58 -4.12 -16.50
C PRO A 110 -4.75 -3.14 -16.42
N ARG A 111 -4.44 -1.85 -16.26
CA ARG A 111 -5.47 -0.81 -16.31
C ARG A 111 -6.06 -0.79 -17.71
N ARG A 112 -7.33 -1.18 -17.85
CA ARG A 112 -8.09 -0.93 -19.08
C ARG A 112 -8.44 0.55 -19.10
N ARG A 113 -7.93 1.28 -20.09
CA ARG A 113 -8.49 2.59 -20.42
C ARG A 113 -9.82 2.30 -21.12
N LEU A 114 -10.92 2.80 -20.56
CA LEU A 114 -12.13 2.97 -21.35
C LEU A 114 -11.82 4.14 -22.29
N SER A 115 -11.57 3.80 -23.55
CA SER A 115 -11.43 4.76 -24.65
C SER A 115 -12.78 5.35 -24.99
#